data_AF-A0A6G3MJR3-F1
#
_entry.id   AF-A0A6G3MJR3-F1
#
_cell.length_a   1.000
_cell.length_b   1.000
_cell.length_c   1.000
_cell.angle_alpha   90.00
_cell.angle_beta   90.00
_cell.angle_gamma   90.00
#
_symmetry.space_group_name_H-M   'P 1'
#
loop_
_entity.id
_entity.type
_entity.pdbx_description
1 polymer ?
#
loop_
_entity_poly.entity_id
_entity_poly.type
_entity_poly.pdbx_seq_one_letter_code
_entity_poly.pdbx_strand_id
1 'polypeptide(L)'
;DQLQFFETQLISLNNLNPYCDICRENIQRLTCNIICSTAQSDFSLAHIKFNTTDVVEGLELALSSEFAQGLFDSCKDVVIPSSNLPIVSFLCGDSGGKCTPEKLIKGMLSYSEFKLTPYILPSNSTAPINISNTANPIAARCNESYQAHNVSLRACSCINCEITCAIPYTIDKIHLIFNKFTVFQLVVLCFYIPFVIIYMAVFIIIYLRYRSRHVLYETNNED
;
A
#
# COMPACT_ATOMS: atom_id res chain seq x y z
N ASP A 1 14.91 -29.91 20.07
CA ASP A 1 15.83 -28.79 20.40
C ASP A 1 15.82 -27.67 19.37
N GLN A 2 16.30 -27.89 18.13
CA GLN A 2 16.32 -26.83 17.09
C GLN A 2 14.93 -26.27 16.76
N LEU A 3 13.91 -27.13 16.62
CA LEU A 3 12.51 -26.71 16.42
C LEU A 3 11.97 -25.87 17.59
N GLN A 4 12.36 -26.19 18.82
CA GLN A 4 11.89 -25.48 20.02
C GLN A 4 12.58 -24.12 20.18
N PHE A 5 13.87 -24.04 19.85
CA PHE A 5 14.58 -22.78 19.74
C PHE A 5 13.95 -21.90 18.64
N PHE A 6 13.68 -22.49 17.48
CA PHE A 6 13.02 -21.80 16.38
C PHE A 6 11.61 -21.32 16.76
N GLU A 7 10.81 -22.15 17.44
CA GLU A 7 9.48 -21.77 17.94
C GLU A 7 9.57 -20.56 18.89
N THR A 8 10.57 -20.52 19.76
CA THR A 8 10.82 -19.39 20.67
C THR A 8 11.15 -18.10 19.90
N GLN A 9 11.94 -18.21 18.84
CA GLN A 9 12.27 -17.07 17.96
C GLN A 9 11.07 -16.63 17.10
N LEU A 10 10.23 -17.59 16.67
CA LEU A 10 8.99 -17.31 15.95
C LEU A 10 7.98 -16.54 16.80
N ILE A 11 7.93 -16.76 18.12
CA ILE A 11 7.07 -15.98 19.03
C ILE A 11 7.45 -14.49 18.97
N SER A 12 8.75 -14.18 18.88
CA SER A 12 9.22 -12.80 18.70
C SER A 12 8.76 -12.21 17.36
N LEU A 13 8.82 -12.99 16.27
CA LEU A 13 8.29 -12.61 14.95
C LEU A 13 6.77 -12.47 14.92
N ASN A 14 6.03 -13.29 15.67
CA ASN A 14 4.57 -13.18 15.81
C ASN A 14 4.18 -11.87 16.47
N ASN A 15 4.97 -11.40 17.44
CA ASN A 15 4.78 -10.10 18.08
C ASN A 15 5.13 -8.92 17.15
N LEU A 16 6.03 -9.13 16.18
CA LEU A 16 6.41 -8.11 15.20
C LEU A 16 5.37 -7.92 14.08
N ASN A 17 4.52 -8.92 13.79
CA ASN A 17 3.53 -8.80 12.71
C ASN A 17 2.16 -9.43 13.00
N PRO A 18 1.37 -8.87 13.94
CA PRO A 18 -0.05 -9.20 14.06
C PRO A 18 -0.91 -8.58 12.95
N TYR A 19 -0.35 -7.70 12.11
CA TYR A 19 -1.12 -6.81 11.25
C TYR A 19 -1.44 -7.40 9.86
N CYS A 20 -0.65 -8.38 9.38
CA CYS A 20 -0.92 -9.11 8.15
C CYS A 20 -0.41 -10.55 8.23
N ASP A 21 -1.35 -11.50 8.38
CA ASP A 21 -1.05 -12.92 8.53
C ASP A 21 -0.34 -13.51 7.29
N ILE A 22 -0.61 -12.99 6.09
CA ILE A 22 0.03 -13.44 4.85
C ILE A 22 1.52 -13.08 4.81
N CYS A 23 1.88 -11.84 5.19
CA CYS A 23 3.28 -11.43 5.30
C CYS A 23 4.01 -12.31 6.33
N ARG A 24 3.39 -12.54 7.49
CA ARG A 24 3.96 -13.40 8.54
C ARG A 24 4.18 -14.84 8.05
N GLU A 25 3.21 -15.41 7.35
CA GLU A 25 3.32 -16.74 6.74
C GLU A 25 4.47 -16.83 5.74
N ASN A 26 4.67 -15.83 4.88
CA ASN A 26 5.79 -15.84 3.93
C ASN A 26 7.15 -15.77 4.64
N ILE A 27 7.26 -14.99 5.73
CA ILE A 27 8.46 -14.96 6.58
C ILE A 27 8.68 -16.34 7.21
N GLN A 28 7.64 -16.95 7.76
CA GLN A 28 7.70 -18.29 8.34
C GLN A 28 8.11 -19.33 7.30
N ARG A 29 7.61 -19.25 6.06
CA ARG A 29 8.02 -20.15 4.97
C ARG A 29 9.48 -20.04 4.64
N LEU A 30 10.04 -18.83 4.58
CA LEU A 30 11.47 -18.65 4.36
C LEU A 30 12.26 -19.39 5.44
N THR A 31 11.94 -19.17 6.71
CA THR A 31 12.69 -19.77 7.80
C THR A 31 12.47 -21.29 7.90
N CYS A 32 11.24 -21.78 7.71
CA CYS A 32 10.94 -23.21 7.66
C CYS A 32 11.65 -23.91 6.49
N ASN A 33 11.79 -23.27 5.33
CA ASN A 33 12.58 -23.84 4.24
C ASN A 33 14.04 -23.99 4.66
N ILE A 34 14.62 -22.97 5.30
CA ILE A 34 16.01 -23.01 5.75
C ILE A 34 16.25 -24.10 6.81
N ILE A 35 15.33 -24.26 7.77
CA ILE A 35 15.56 -25.12 8.95
C ILE A 35 15.00 -26.54 8.78
N CYS A 36 13.84 -26.67 8.13
CA CYS A 36 13.02 -27.88 8.18
C CYS A 36 12.86 -28.59 6.82
N SER A 37 13.34 -28.00 5.73
CA SER A 37 13.20 -28.62 4.40
C SER A 37 13.98 -29.93 4.31
N THR A 38 13.34 -30.98 3.82
CA THR A 38 14.01 -32.27 3.54
C THR A 38 14.94 -32.19 2.33
N ALA A 39 14.76 -31.18 1.48
CA ALA A 39 15.59 -30.89 0.31
C ALA A 39 16.56 -29.72 0.56
N GLN A 40 16.90 -29.43 1.82
CA GLN A 40 17.79 -28.34 2.20
C GLN A 40 19.16 -28.42 1.48
N SER A 41 19.68 -29.62 1.27
CA SER A 41 20.95 -29.86 0.57
C SER A 41 20.96 -29.36 -0.88
N ASP A 42 19.80 -29.21 -1.51
CA ASP A 42 19.73 -28.84 -2.93
C ASP A 42 19.99 -27.35 -3.13
N PHE A 43 19.61 -26.52 -2.16
CA PHE A 43 19.69 -25.06 -2.24
C PHE A 43 20.60 -24.43 -1.19
N SER A 44 21.35 -25.24 -0.45
CA SER A 44 22.24 -24.73 0.59
C SER A 44 23.60 -25.42 0.61
N LEU A 45 24.62 -24.67 1.02
CA LEU A 45 25.98 -25.14 1.18
C LEU A 45 26.47 -24.83 2.60
N ALA A 46 26.74 -25.88 3.38
CA ALA A 46 27.17 -25.76 4.76
C ALA A 46 28.69 -25.57 4.86
N HIS A 47 29.13 -24.61 5.66
CA HIS A 47 30.53 -24.42 6.04
C HIS A 47 30.79 -25.15 7.34
N ILE A 48 31.56 -26.24 7.26
CA ILE A 48 31.82 -27.13 8.40
C ILE A 48 33.21 -26.82 8.97
N LYS A 49 33.28 -26.66 10.28
CA LYS A 49 34.54 -26.68 11.02
C LYS A 49 34.79 -28.07 11.55
N PHE A 50 35.80 -28.70 10.97
CA PHE A 50 36.27 -30.01 11.38
C PHE A 50 37.08 -29.86 12.69
N ASN A 51 36.51 -30.34 13.79
CA ASN A 51 37.17 -30.43 15.10
C ASN A 51 36.76 -31.76 15.78
N THR A 52 36.81 -31.89 17.10
CA THR A 52 36.41 -33.12 17.84
C THR A 52 34.93 -33.47 17.69
N THR A 53 34.10 -32.50 17.33
CA THR A 53 32.72 -32.64 16.88
C THR A 53 32.58 -31.76 15.65
N ASP A 54 32.13 -32.32 14.52
CA ASP A 54 31.88 -31.53 13.32
C ASP A 54 30.71 -30.57 13.60
N VAL A 55 30.99 -29.27 13.54
CA VAL A 55 30.00 -28.21 13.76
C VAL A 55 29.88 -27.37 12.50
N VAL A 56 28.65 -27.07 12.10
CA VAL A 56 28.38 -26.13 11.02
C VAL A 56 28.56 -24.71 11.56
N GLU A 57 29.43 -23.91 10.95
CA GLU A 57 29.67 -22.50 11.33
C GLU A 57 28.83 -21.51 10.51
N GLY A 58 28.32 -21.93 9.36
CA GLY A 58 27.47 -21.09 8.53
C GLY A 58 26.86 -21.82 7.34
N LEU A 59 25.92 -21.16 6.68
CA LEU A 59 25.19 -21.68 5.53
C LEU A 59 25.12 -20.62 4.43
N GLU A 60 25.49 -21.03 3.23
CA GLU A 60 25.20 -20.31 1.99
C GLU A 60 23.88 -20.82 1.42
N LEU A 61 22.99 -19.92 0.99
CA LEU A 61 21.62 -20.25 0.58
C LEU A 61 21.34 -19.68 -0.81
N ALA A 62 20.85 -20.49 -1.75
CA ALA A 62 20.32 -20.03 -3.03
C ALA A 62 18.79 -19.91 -2.95
N LEU A 63 18.27 -18.69 -3.10
CA LEU A 63 16.84 -18.39 -3.02
C LEU A 63 16.36 -17.72 -4.30
N SER A 64 15.13 -18.04 -4.67
CA SER A 64 14.48 -17.51 -5.88
C SER A 64 14.18 -16.02 -5.75
N SER A 65 14.48 -15.26 -6.79
CA SER A 65 14.13 -13.86 -6.92
C SER A 65 12.62 -13.64 -6.95
N GLU A 66 11.87 -14.61 -7.50
CA GLU A 66 10.41 -14.60 -7.55
C GLU A 66 9.82 -14.74 -6.14
N PHE A 67 10.39 -15.63 -5.32
CA PHE A 67 10.01 -15.76 -3.93
C PHE A 67 10.37 -14.50 -3.13
N ALA A 68 11.57 -13.96 -3.34
CA ALA A 68 12.01 -12.72 -2.68
C ALA A 68 11.07 -11.55 -2.98
N GLN A 69 10.69 -11.40 -4.25
CA GLN A 69 9.74 -10.39 -4.70
C GLN A 69 8.36 -10.59 -4.06
N GLY A 70 7.84 -11.83 -4.05
CA GLY A 70 6.55 -12.13 -3.43
C GLY A 70 6.52 -11.87 -1.92
N LEU A 71 7.59 -12.24 -1.20
CA LEU A 71 7.76 -11.91 0.21
C LEU A 71 7.75 -10.39 0.42
N PHE A 72 8.56 -9.65 -0.35
CA PHE A 72 8.62 -8.20 -0.28
C PHE A 72 7.25 -7.55 -0.55
N ASP A 73 6.58 -7.93 -1.64
CA ASP A 73 5.28 -7.39 -2.01
C ASP A 73 4.19 -7.69 -0.98
N SER A 74 4.27 -8.83 -0.28
CA SER A 74 3.33 -9.16 0.78
C SER A 74 3.50 -8.32 2.05
N CYS A 75 4.68 -7.70 2.25
CA CYS A 75 5.06 -7.03 3.49
C CYS A 75 5.30 -5.51 3.33
N LYS A 76 5.55 -5.01 2.12
CA LYS A 76 5.97 -3.62 1.88
C LYS A 76 4.98 -2.56 2.36
N ASP A 77 3.69 -2.88 2.36
CA ASP A 77 2.61 -1.97 2.76
C ASP A 77 2.17 -2.19 4.22
N VAL A 78 2.71 -3.20 4.91
CA VAL A 78 2.33 -3.52 6.28
C VAL A 78 2.94 -2.49 7.22
N VAL A 79 2.10 -1.72 7.91
CA VAL A 79 2.53 -0.63 8.80
C VAL A 79 2.58 -1.10 10.24
N ILE A 80 3.63 -0.72 10.97
CA ILE A 80 3.69 -0.88 12.42
C ILE A 80 3.00 0.33 13.08
N PRO A 81 1.88 0.16 13.80
CA PRO A 81 1.08 1.27 14.33
C PRO A 81 1.82 2.18 15.31
N SER A 82 2.81 1.66 16.06
CA SER A 82 3.55 2.44 17.05
C SER A 82 4.53 3.44 16.43
N SER A 83 5.08 3.13 15.26
CA SER A 83 6.05 3.98 14.55
C SER A 83 5.51 4.60 13.27
N ASN A 84 4.36 4.12 12.78
CA ASN A 84 3.75 4.50 11.50
C ASN A 84 4.71 4.33 10.31
N LEU A 85 5.64 3.37 10.42
CA LEU A 85 6.60 3.03 9.38
C LEU A 85 6.30 1.62 8.84
N PRO A 86 6.58 1.36 7.55
CA PRO A 86 6.49 0.00 6.99
C PRO A 86 7.37 -0.99 7.74
N ILE A 87 6.88 -2.21 7.95
CA ILE A 87 7.61 -3.29 8.62
C ILE A 87 8.91 -3.63 7.90
N VAL A 88 8.93 -3.53 6.56
CA VAL A 88 10.11 -3.79 5.74
C VAL A 88 11.26 -2.85 6.08
N SER A 89 10.99 -1.64 6.57
CA SER A 89 12.03 -0.69 7.02
C SER A 89 12.79 -1.21 8.24
N PHE A 90 12.12 -1.97 9.12
CA PHE A 90 12.76 -2.61 10.27
C PHE A 90 13.46 -3.90 9.85
N LEU A 91 12.83 -4.69 8.98
CA LEU A 91 13.36 -6.00 8.55
C LEU A 91 14.57 -5.88 7.60
N CYS A 92 14.71 -4.78 6.87
CA CYS A 92 15.85 -4.56 5.96
C CYS A 92 17.18 -4.25 6.68
N GLY A 93 17.16 -3.99 7.99
CA GLY A 93 18.34 -3.61 8.76
C GLY A 93 18.95 -2.26 8.35
N ASP A 94 20.20 -2.01 8.79
CA ASP A 94 20.92 -0.73 8.63
C ASP A 94 21.53 -0.52 7.24
N SER A 95 20.79 -0.93 6.20
CA SER A 95 21.15 -0.72 4.82
C SER A 95 20.78 0.71 4.45
N GLY A 96 21.69 1.69 4.59
CA GLY A 96 21.49 3.14 4.36
C GLY A 96 20.98 3.59 2.97
N GLY A 97 19.85 3.04 2.50
CA GLY A 97 19.18 3.27 1.22
C GLY A 97 17.83 2.56 1.14
N LYS A 98 17.16 2.61 -0.01
CA LYS A 98 15.84 1.97 -0.20
C LYS A 98 15.94 0.45 -0.01
N CYS A 99 14.97 -0.10 0.74
CA CYS A 99 14.78 -1.53 0.92
C CYS A 99 14.34 -2.15 -0.41
N THR A 100 15.02 -3.22 -0.81
CA THR A 100 14.73 -4.01 -2.04
C THR A 100 14.42 -5.44 -1.60
N PRO A 101 13.78 -6.27 -2.45
CA PRO A 101 13.48 -7.66 -2.09
C PRO A 101 14.70 -8.45 -1.62
N GLU A 102 15.84 -8.25 -2.28
CA GLU A 102 17.10 -8.90 -1.93
C GLU A 102 17.66 -8.41 -0.59
N LYS A 103 17.62 -7.10 -0.37
CA LYS A 103 18.04 -6.49 0.90
C LYS A 103 17.13 -6.89 2.04
N LEU A 104 15.84 -7.10 1.80
CA LEU A 104 14.89 -7.54 2.81
C LEU A 104 15.29 -8.91 3.35
N ILE A 105 15.53 -9.89 2.48
CA ILE A 105 16.00 -11.22 2.90
C ILE A 105 17.34 -11.12 3.60
N LYS A 106 18.32 -10.40 3.03
CA LYS A 106 19.64 -10.21 3.66
C LYS A 106 19.53 -9.59 5.05
N GLY A 107 18.72 -8.55 5.20
CA GLY A 107 18.45 -7.89 6.48
C GLY A 107 17.84 -8.84 7.50
N MET A 108 16.78 -9.56 7.11
CA MET A 108 16.13 -10.54 7.98
C MET A 108 17.09 -11.62 8.47
N LEU A 109 17.91 -12.18 7.57
CA LEU A 109 18.86 -13.23 7.93
C LEU A 109 20.07 -12.70 8.71
N SER A 110 20.41 -11.42 8.60
CA SER A 110 21.49 -10.79 9.35
C SER A 110 21.23 -10.67 10.85
N TYR A 111 19.96 -10.75 11.27
CA TYR A 111 19.58 -10.80 12.69
C TYR A 111 19.85 -12.15 13.34
N SER A 112 20.21 -13.19 12.56
CA SER A 112 20.59 -14.48 13.11
C SER A 112 22.00 -14.44 13.70
N GLU A 113 22.18 -15.03 14.87
CA GLU A 113 23.52 -15.28 15.43
C GLU A 113 24.30 -16.30 14.59
N PHE A 114 23.59 -17.16 13.84
CA PHE A 114 24.17 -18.13 12.92
C PHE A 114 24.43 -17.48 11.57
N LYS A 115 25.61 -17.71 10.99
CA LYS A 115 26.01 -17.06 9.73
C LYS A 115 25.21 -17.61 8.55
N LEU A 116 24.24 -16.84 8.07
CA LEU A 116 23.43 -17.13 6.89
C LEU A 116 23.76 -16.16 5.76
N THR A 117 24.19 -16.68 4.60
CA THR A 117 24.56 -15.86 3.43
C THR A 117 23.62 -16.19 2.27
N PRO A 118 22.61 -15.34 1.99
CA PRO A 118 21.67 -15.59 0.89
C PRO A 118 22.17 -15.03 -0.45
N TYR A 119 22.08 -15.85 -1.49
CA TYR A 119 22.17 -15.49 -2.90
C TYR A 119 20.77 -15.51 -3.50
N ILE A 120 20.32 -14.36 -3.98
CA ILE A 120 19.02 -14.23 -4.63
C ILE A 120 19.23 -14.31 -6.13
N LEU A 121 18.57 -15.29 -6.75
CA LEU A 121 18.81 -15.68 -8.14
C LEU A 121 17.49 -15.89 -8.88
N PRO A 122 17.40 -15.60 -10.18
CA PRO A 122 16.26 -16.03 -10.99
C PRO A 122 16.07 -17.54 -10.89
N SER A 123 14.83 -18.02 -10.85
CA SER A 123 14.53 -19.46 -10.71
C SER A 123 15.19 -20.36 -11.78
N ASN A 124 15.54 -19.80 -12.95
CA ASN A 124 16.20 -20.50 -14.05
C ASN A 124 17.72 -20.29 -14.13
N SER A 125 18.34 -19.61 -13.15
CA SER A 125 19.79 -19.37 -13.16
C SER A 125 20.53 -20.51 -12.45
N THR A 126 21.76 -20.79 -12.91
CA THR A 126 22.69 -21.63 -12.15
C THR A 126 23.08 -20.93 -10.86
N ALA A 127 22.93 -21.63 -9.73
CA ALA A 127 23.41 -21.19 -8.43
C ALA A 127 24.95 -21.15 -8.39
N PRO A 128 25.56 -20.40 -7.46
CA PRO A 128 27.01 -20.43 -7.27
C PRO A 128 27.53 -21.86 -7.03
N ILE A 129 28.80 -22.08 -7.36
CA ILE A 129 29.48 -23.38 -7.41
C ILE A 129 29.17 -24.20 -6.14
N ASN A 130 28.69 -25.44 -6.33
CA ASN A 130 28.28 -26.42 -5.30
C ASN A 130 26.85 -26.29 -4.72
N ILE A 131 25.99 -25.45 -5.28
CA ILE A 131 24.55 -25.49 -5.00
C ILE A 131 23.81 -26.02 -6.24
N SER A 132 23.00 -27.07 -6.07
CA SER A 132 22.36 -27.79 -7.18
C SER A 132 21.12 -27.11 -7.72
N ASN A 133 20.38 -26.39 -6.88
CA ASN A 133 19.09 -25.80 -7.21
C ASN A 133 18.83 -24.52 -6.39
N THR A 134 17.80 -23.77 -6.78
CA THR A 134 17.38 -22.56 -6.10
C THR A 134 16.07 -22.82 -5.35
N ALA A 135 16.01 -22.51 -4.06
CA ALA A 135 14.77 -22.66 -3.30
C ALA A 135 13.73 -21.63 -3.77
N ASN A 136 12.59 -22.12 -4.25
CA ASN A 136 11.47 -21.31 -4.70
C ASN A 136 10.17 -21.72 -4.00
N PRO A 137 10.04 -21.50 -2.68
CA PRO A 137 8.77 -21.72 -2.01
C PRO A 137 7.71 -20.74 -2.54
N ILE A 138 6.44 -21.13 -2.44
CA ILE A 138 5.34 -20.28 -2.89
C ILE A 138 5.20 -19.10 -1.93
N ALA A 139 5.29 -17.87 -2.43
CA ALA A 139 4.91 -16.68 -1.69
C ALA A 139 3.40 -16.40 -1.87
N ALA A 140 2.65 -16.39 -0.76
CA ALA A 140 1.24 -16.03 -0.76
C ALA A 140 1.07 -14.51 -0.99
N ARG A 141 0.08 -14.13 -1.81
CA ARG A 141 -0.22 -12.73 -2.12
C ARG A 141 -1.07 -12.10 -1.03
N CYS A 142 -0.81 -10.85 -0.68
CA CYS A 142 -1.48 -10.19 0.44
C CYS A 142 -2.98 -9.93 0.22
N ASN A 143 -3.47 -9.93 -1.03
CA ASN A 143 -4.87 -9.72 -1.40
C ASN A 143 -5.71 -11.00 -1.46
N GLU A 144 -5.09 -12.18 -1.30
CA GLU A 144 -5.74 -13.47 -1.42
C GLU A 144 -5.76 -14.18 -0.06
N SER A 145 -6.84 -14.91 0.23
CA SER A 145 -6.86 -15.80 1.40
C SER A 145 -6.11 -17.08 1.05
N TYR A 146 -5.34 -17.60 2.00
CA TYR A 146 -4.46 -18.74 1.78
C TYR A 146 -4.72 -19.83 2.82
N GLN A 147 -4.77 -21.11 2.40
CA GLN A 147 -4.90 -22.23 3.32
C GLN A 147 -3.52 -22.84 3.63
N ALA A 148 -2.97 -22.51 4.80
CA ALA A 148 -1.71 -23.04 5.29
C ALA A 148 -1.98 -24.24 6.21
N HIS A 149 -1.79 -25.46 5.69
CA HIS A 149 -2.12 -26.71 6.39
C HIS A 149 -3.57 -26.70 6.91
N ASN A 150 -3.75 -26.73 8.24
CA ASN A 150 -5.05 -26.77 8.91
C ASN A 150 -5.57 -25.37 9.31
N VAL A 151 -4.89 -24.31 8.89
CA VAL A 151 -5.23 -22.92 9.25
C VAL A 151 -5.55 -22.12 7.98
N SER A 152 -6.72 -21.48 7.97
CA SER A 152 -7.09 -20.54 6.91
C SER A 152 -6.60 -19.14 7.27
N LEU A 153 -5.66 -18.61 6.48
CA LEU A 153 -5.16 -17.25 6.58
C LEU A 153 -6.02 -16.32 5.71
N ARG A 154 -6.49 -15.23 6.29
CA ARG A 154 -7.29 -14.23 5.58
C ARG A 154 -6.38 -13.28 4.81
N ALA A 155 -6.88 -12.79 3.68
CA ALA A 155 -6.28 -11.65 2.98
C ALA A 155 -6.07 -10.45 3.93
N CYS A 156 -4.99 -9.70 3.70
CA CYS A 156 -4.64 -8.54 4.51
C CYS A 156 -5.56 -7.35 4.18
N SER A 157 -5.76 -6.48 5.18
CA SER A 157 -6.58 -5.28 5.01
C SER A 157 -5.92 -4.29 4.03
N CYS A 158 -6.72 -3.42 3.42
CA CYS A 158 -6.25 -2.37 2.49
C CYS A 158 -5.16 -1.46 3.10
N ILE A 159 -5.20 -1.22 4.42
CA ILE A 159 -4.16 -0.44 5.12
C ILE A 159 -2.79 -1.13 5.08
N ASN A 160 -2.78 -2.47 5.05
CA ASN A 160 -1.56 -3.30 5.11
C ASN A 160 -1.21 -3.96 3.76
N CYS A 161 -1.99 -3.70 2.71
CA CYS A 161 -1.83 -4.25 1.36
C CYS A 161 -2.62 -3.37 0.39
N GLU A 162 -1.93 -2.51 -0.35
CA GLU A 162 -2.58 -1.52 -1.24
C GLU A 162 -3.42 -2.23 -2.33
N ILE A 163 -2.97 -3.40 -2.78
CA ILE A 163 -3.63 -4.20 -3.81
C ILE A 163 -5.05 -4.66 -3.38
N THR A 164 -5.31 -4.74 -2.07
CA THR A 164 -6.66 -5.08 -1.56
C THR A 164 -7.62 -3.88 -1.62
N CYS A 165 -7.12 -2.66 -1.82
CA CYS A 165 -7.95 -1.48 -1.81
C CYS A 165 -8.87 -1.43 -3.04
N ALA A 166 -10.16 -1.15 -2.79
CA ALA A 166 -11.07 -0.79 -3.87
C ALA A 166 -10.64 0.56 -4.45
N ILE A 167 -10.57 0.65 -5.77
CA ILE A 167 -10.36 1.93 -6.45
C ILE A 167 -11.57 2.81 -6.07
N PRO A 168 -11.36 3.99 -5.47
CA PRO A 168 -12.48 4.86 -5.15
C PRO A 168 -13.22 5.17 -6.46
N TYR A 169 -14.51 4.87 -6.50
CA TYR A 169 -15.35 5.29 -7.61
C TYR A 169 -15.22 6.82 -7.70
N THR A 170 -14.89 7.32 -8.89
CA THR A 170 -14.98 8.76 -9.12
C THR A 170 -16.42 9.13 -8.87
N ILE A 171 -16.69 9.80 -7.75
CA ILE A 171 -17.97 10.47 -7.58
C ILE A 171 -17.95 11.54 -8.65
N ASP A 172 -18.52 11.23 -9.82
CA ASP A 172 -18.88 12.26 -10.78
C ASP A 172 -19.63 13.28 -9.95
N LYS A 173 -19.03 14.48 -9.84
CA LYS A 173 -19.63 15.59 -9.12
C LYS A 173 -21.07 15.59 -9.58
N ILE A 174 -21.99 15.32 -8.65
CA ILE A 174 -23.43 15.43 -8.92
C ILE A 174 -23.64 16.93 -9.15
N HIS A 175 -23.35 17.35 -10.38
CA HIS A 175 -23.91 18.53 -10.95
C HIS A 175 -25.38 18.16 -11.01
N LEU A 176 -26.16 18.62 -10.03
CA LEU A 176 -27.61 18.70 -10.09
C LEU A 176 -27.95 19.58 -11.31
N ILE A 177 -27.81 19.01 -12.49
CA ILE A 177 -28.14 19.60 -13.78
C ILE A 177 -29.65 19.45 -13.89
N PHE A 178 -30.37 20.35 -13.22
CA PHE A 178 -31.72 20.66 -13.64
C PHE A 178 -31.59 21.35 -15.00
N ASN A 179 -31.63 20.56 -16.06
CA ASN A 179 -31.84 21.00 -17.43
C ASN A 179 -30.94 22.19 -17.87
N LYS A 180 -29.64 21.92 -18.07
CA LYS A 180 -28.61 22.85 -18.59
C LYS A 180 -28.28 24.09 -17.74
N PHE A 181 -28.97 24.34 -16.63
CA PHE A 181 -28.65 25.44 -15.74
C PHE A 181 -28.14 24.93 -14.40
N THR A 182 -27.01 25.47 -13.95
CA THR A 182 -26.52 25.27 -12.59
C THR A 182 -27.43 26.01 -11.61
N VAL A 183 -27.56 25.49 -10.38
CA VAL A 183 -28.34 26.13 -9.30
C VAL A 183 -27.94 27.59 -9.11
N PHE A 184 -26.64 27.89 -9.23
CA PHE A 184 -26.10 29.24 -9.16
C PHE A 184 -26.69 30.18 -10.23
N GLN A 185 -26.79 29.73 -11.47
CA GLN A 185 -27.37 30.52 -12.57
C GLN A 185 -28.86 30.82 -12.33
N LEU A 186 -29.61 29.87 -11.78
CA LEU A 186 -31.03 30.04 -11.47
C LEU A 186 -31.23 31.08 -10.37
N VAL A 187 -30.41 31.04 -9.32
CA VAL A 187 -30.44 32.01 -8.21
C VAL A 187 -30.17 33.43 -8.72
N VAL A 188 -29.13 33.61 -9.54
CA VAL A 188 -28.79 34.93 -10.11
C VAL A 188 -29.92 35.49 -10.98
N LEU A 189 -30.55 34.66 -11.82
CA LEU A 189 -31.69 35.08 -12.66
C LEU A 189 -32.88 35.54 -11.81
N CYS A 190 -33.22 34.81 -10.74
CA CYS A 190 -34.33 35.16 -9.85
C CYS A 190 -34.16 36.52 -9.17
N PHE A 191 -32.92 36.96 -8.89
CA PHE A 191 -32.67 38.26 -8.28
C PHE A 191 -32.48 39.39 -9.30
N TYR A 192 -31.90 39.10 -10.47
CA TYR A 192 -31.60 40.11 -11.47
C TYR A 192 -32.84 40.61 -12.22
N ILE A 193 -33.74 39.70 -12.63
CA ILE A 193 -34.97 40.04 -13.37
C ILE A 193 -35.86 41.05 -12.61
N PRO A 194 -36.23 40.84 -11.33
CA PRO A 194 -37.06 41.81 -10.61
C PRO A 194 -36.37 43.16 -10.42
N PHE A 195 -35.04 43.16 -10.23
CA PHE A 195 -34.27 44.40 -10.11
C PHE A 195 -34.37 45.25 -11.38
N VAL A 196 -34.21 44.63 -12.56
CA VAL A 196 -34.35 45.33 -13.86
C VAL A 196 -35.78 45.83 -14.06
N ILE A 197 -36.80 45.06 -13.69
CA ILE A 197 -38.21 45.47 -13.79
C ILE A 197 -38.49 46.69 -12.91
N ILE A 198 -38.01 46.68 -11.66
CA ILE A 198 -38.16 47.82 -10.73
C ILE A 198 -37.46 49.06 -11.27
N TYR A 199 -36.23 48.91 -11.77
CA TYR A 199 -35.47 50.01 -12.36
C TYR A 199 -36.23 50.64 -13.54
N MET A 200 -36.72 49.83 -14.47
CA MET A 200 -37.49 50.32 -15.62
C MET A 200 -38.80 50.99 -15.19
N ALA A 201 -39.51 50.45 -14.20
CA ALA A 201 -40.73 51.06 -13.68
C ALA A 201 -40.45 52.45 -13.07
N VAL A 202 -39.38 52.59 -12.30
CA VAL A 202 -38.96 53.89 -11.73
C VAL A 202 -38.64 54.88 -12.84
N PHE A 203 -37.88 54.47 -13.86
CA PHE A 203 -37.55 55.32 -15.00
C PHE A 203 -38.80 55.80 -15.75
N ILE A 204 -39.75 54.89 -16.00
CA ILE A 204 -41.02 55.23 -16.65
C ILE A 204 -41.82 56.20 -15.79
N ILE A 205 -41.92 55.98 -14.47
CA ILE A 205 -42.64 56.88 -13.55
C ILE A 205 -42.00 58.28 -13.55
N ILE A 206 -40.66 58.37 -13.51
CA ILE A 206 -39.93 59.63 -13.57
C ILE A 206 -40.19 60.34 -14.91
N TYR A 207 -40.12 59.61 -16.02
CA TYR A 207 -40.39 60.14 -17.35
C TYR A 207 -41.82 60.67 -17.49
N LEU A 208 -42.82 59.90 -17.02
CA LEU A 208 -44.22 60.31 -17.03
C LEU A 208 -44.45 61.54 -16.14
N ARG A 209 -43.81 61.61 -14.96
CA ARG A 209 -43.87 62.80 -14.09
C ARG A 209 -43.21 64.02 -14.72
N TYR A 210 -42.07 63.85 -15.38
CA TYR A 210 -41.39 64.93 -16.11
C TYR A 210 -42.27 65.46 -17.24
N ARG A 211 -42.86 64.57 -18.05
CA ARG A 211 -43.78 64.94 -19.13
C ARG A 211 -45.02 65.65 -18.61
N SER A 212 -45.66 65.15 -17.55
CA SER A 212 -46.84 65.80 -16.97
C SER A 212 -46.52 67.18 -16.39
N ARG A 213 -45.33 67.38 -15.81
CA ARG A 213 -44.88 68.71 -15.35
C ARG A 213 -44.60 69.69 -16.50
N HIS A 214 -44.06 69.21 -17.62
CA HIS A 214 -43.81 70.07 -18.79
C HIS A 214 -45.12 70.58 -19.40
N VAL A 215 -46.12 69.71 -19.55
CA VAL A 215 -47.45 70.10 -20.07
C VAL A 215 -48.13 71.12 -19.15
N LEU A 216 -48.02 70.97 -17.83
CA LEU A 216 -48.56 71.94 -16.86
C LEU A 216 -47.82 73.29 -16.88
N TYR A 217 -46.53 73.30 -17.25
CA TYR A 217 -45.75 74.53 -17.38
C TYR A 217 -46.14 75.30 -18.65
N GLU A 218 -46.41 74.60 -19.76
CA GLU A 218 -46.92 75.22 -20.98
C GLU A 218 -48.32 75.83 -20.78
N THR A 219 -49.23 75.15 -20.08
CA THR A 219 -50.57 75.70 -19.80
C THR A 219 -50.57 76.90 -18.86
N ASN A 220 -49.60 77.01 -17.94
CA ASN A 220 -49.52 78.15 -17.00
C ASN A 220 -48.76 79.37 -17.57
N ASN A 221 -48.12 79.26 -18.73
CA ASN A 221 -47.43 80.37 -19.39
C ASN A 221 -48.28 81.01 -20.50
N GLU A 222 -49.47 80.46 -20.80
CA GLU A 222 -50.44 81.00 -21.76
C GLU A 222 -51.59 81.78 -21.09
N ASP A 223 -51.66 81.81 -19.76
CA ASP A 223 -52.53 82.68 -18.94
C ASP A 223 -51.74 83.88 -18.38
#